data_AF-A0A351VI63-F1
#
_entry.id   AF-A0A351VI63-F1
#
_cell.length_a   1.000
_cell.length_b   1.000
_cell.length_c   1.000
_cell.angle_alpha   90.00
_cell.angle_beta   90.00
_cell.angle_gamma   90.00
#
_symmetry.space_group_name_H-M   'P 1'
#
loop_
_entity.id
_entity.type
_entity.pdbx_description
1 polymer ?
#
loop_
_entity_poly.entity_id
_entity_poly.type
_entity_poly.pdbx_seq_one_letter_code
_entity_poly.pdbx_strand_id
1 'polypeptide(L)' 'QAGREIRVMVSSDQVSDDQSVVMARDIAKKIEAEMTYPGQIKVNVIRETRSVEYAR' A
#
# COMPACT_ATOMS: atom_id res chain seq x y z
N GLN A 1 -11.61 -10.28 -15.97
CA GLN A 1 -10.28 -9.66 -16.18
C GLN A 1 -9.69 -9.41 -14.79
N ALA A 2 -8.55 -10.02 -14.45
CA ALA A 2 -7.95 -9.84 -13.12
C ALA A 2 -7.47 -8.39 -12.98
N GLY A 3 -8.10 -7.61 -12.09
CA GLY A 3 -7.65 -6.26 -11.77
C GLY A 3 -6.24 -6.30 -11.20
N ARG A 4 -5.40 -5.32 -11.55
CA ARG A 4 -4.06 -5.21 -10.97
C ARG A 4 -4.18 -4.58 -9.59
N GLU A 5 -3.62 -5.25 -8.58
CA GLU A 5 -3.54 -4.74 -7.22
C GLU A 5 -2.06 -4.55 -6.84
N ILE A 6 -1.74 -3.40 -6.27
CA ILE A 6 -0.47 -3.14 -5.60
C ILE A 6 -0.74 -3.08 -4.10
N ARG A 7 -0.03 -3.92 -3.34
CA ARG A 7 -0.06 -3.89 -1.88
C ARG A 7 1.25 -3.32 -1.36
N VAL A 8 1.12 -2.37 -0.46
CA VAL A 8 2.23 -1.72 0.22
C VAL A 8 2.08 -2.02 1.70
N MET A 9 3.02 -2.75 2.26
CA MET A 9 3.06 -3.01 3.70
C MET A 9 3.98 -2.01 4.37
N VAL A 10 3.48 -1.37 5.42
CA VAL A 10 4.22 -0.40 6.23
C VAL A 10 4.14 -0.77 7.70
N SER A 11 5.17 -0.40 8.44
CA SER A 11 5.19 -0.60 9.89
C SER A 11 4.28 0.39 10.58
N SER A 12 3.41 -0.10 11.47
CA SER A 12 2.39 0.71 12.16
C SER A 12 2.95 1.74 13.14
N ASP A 13 4.18 1.54 13.62
CA ASP A 13 4.93 2.43 14.51
C ASP A 13 5.59 3.61 13.77
N GLN A 14 5.83 3.46 12.45
CA GLN A 14 6.48 4.48 11.63
C GLN A 14 5.49 5.33 10.83
N VAL A 15 4.29 4.80 10.58
CA VAL A 15 3.29 5.43 9.70
C VAL A 15 1.97 5.54 10.42
N SER A 16 1.47 6.77 10.60
CA SER A 16 0.13 7.06 11.13
C SER A 16 -1.00 6.72 10.14
N ASP A 17 -2.25 6.71 10.61
CA ASP A 17 -3.40 6.39 9.76
C ASP A 17 -3.56 7.44 8.65
N ASP A 18 -3.44 8.72 8.98
CA ASP A 18 -3.51 9.82 8.02
C ASP A 18 -2.37 9.74 6.99
N GLN A 19 -1.14 9.43 7.42
CA GLN A 19 -0.01 9.23 6.51
C GLN A 19 -0.24 8.05 5.56
N SER A 20 -0.88 6.97 6.02
CA SER A 20 -1.20 5.82 5.17
C SER A 20 -2.21 6.17 4.06
N VAL A 21 -3.19 7.04 4.38
CA VAL A 21 -4.16 7.55 3.40
C VAL A 21 -3.47 8.44 2.36
N VAL A 22 -2.59 9.33 2.80
CA VAL A 22 -1.81 10.18 1.89
C VAL A 22 -0.91 9.34 0.99
N MET A 23 -0.20 8.36 1.56
CA MET A 23 0.68 7.45 0.81
C MET A 23 -0.07 6.68 -0.27
N ALA A 24 -1.26 6.14 0.04
CA ALA A 24 -2.07 5.43 -0.94
C ALA A 24 -2.43 6.33 -2.14
N ARG A 25 -2.81 7.58 -1.87
CA ARG A 25 -3.14 8.57 -2.91
C ARG A 25 -1.93 8.97 -3.74
N ASP A 26 -0.79 9.20 -3.11
CA ASP A 26 0.42 9.63 -3.81
C ASP A 26 0.98 8.53 -4.70
N ILE A 27 0.96 7.27 -4.24
CA ILE A 27 1.34 6.11 -5.05
C ILE A 27 0.39 5.95 -6.23
N ALA A 28 -0.93 6.06 -6.02
CA ALA A 28 -1.90 5.99 -7.10
C ALA A 28 -1.67 7.07 -8.17
N LYS A 29 -1.46 8.32 -7.75
CA LYS A 29 -1.15 9.45 -8.64
C LYS A 29 0.15 9.24 -9.40
N LYS A 30 1.19 8.75 -8.73
CA LYS A 30 2.48 8.47 -9.37
C LYS A 30 2.36 7.40 -10.44
N ILE A 31 1.61 6.33 -10.17
CA ILE A 31 1.31 5.28 -11.14
C ILE A 31 0.55 5.85 -12.33
N GLU A 32 -0.49 6.66 -12.09
CA GLU A 32 -1.27 7.31 -13.14
C GLU A 32 -0.41 8.22 -14.04
N ALA A 33 0.57 8.91 -13.45
CA ALA A 33 1.47 9.80 -14.19
C ALA A 33 2.56 9.05 -14.98
N GLU A 34 3.10 7.96 -14.45
CA GLU A 34 4.24 7.23 -15.04
C GLU A 34 3.81 6.09 -15.98
N MET A 35 2.58 5.58 -15.87
CA MET A 35 2.11 4.44 -16.64
C MET A 35 0.97 4.79 -17.60
N THR A 36 1.20 4.58 -18.89
CA THR A 36 0.15 4.60 -19.92
C THR A 36 -0.59 3.26 -19.97
N TYR A 37 -1.21 2.85 -18.85
CA TYR A 37 -1.94 1.58 -18.80
C TYR A 37 -3.45 1.80 -18.87
N PRO A 38 -4.15 1.18 -19.85
CA PRO A 38 -5.60 1.20 -19.88
C PRO A 38 -6.14 0.24 -18.81
N GLY A 39 -6.64 0.81 -17.72
CA GLY A 39 -7.32 0.06 -16.66
C GLY A 39 -7.08 0.65 -15.27
N GLN A 40 -7.92 0.24 -14.31
CA GLN A 40 -7.78 0.65 -12.92
C GLN A 40 -6.75 -0.26 -12.21
N ILE A 41 -5.85 0.36 -11.46
CA ILE A 41 -4.92 -0.32 -10.56
C ILE A 41 -5.35 0.02 -9.13
N LYS A 42 -5.65 -1.00 -8.34
CA LYS A 42 -5.99 -0.82 -6.92
C LYS A 42 -4.72 -0.70 -6.10
N VAL A 43 -4.55 0.39 -5.38
CA VAL A 43 -3.46 0.58 -4.41
C VAL A 43 -3.99 0.35 -3.00
N ASN A 44 -3.39 -0.58 -2.28
CA ASN A 44 -3.80 -0.96 -0.93
C ASN A 44 -2.60 -0.82 0.02
N VAL A 45 -2.67 0.15 0.93
CA VAL A 45 -1.66 0.35 1.96
C VAL A 45 -2.13 -0.35 3.23
N ILE A 46 -1.36 -1.32 3.69
CA ILE A 46 -1.64 -2.12 4.87
C ILE A 46 -0.60 -1.74 5.91
N ARG A 47 -1.04 -1.17 7.03
CA ARG A 47 -0.18 -1.02 8.19
C ARG A 47 -0.20 -2.31 9.00
N GLU A 48 0.98 -2.83 9.30
CA GLU A 48 1.12 -4.09 10.03
C GLU A 48 1.94 -3.89 11.31
N THR A 49 1.49 -4.52 12.39
CA THR A 49 2.30 -4.77 13.58
C THR A 49 2.65 -6.25 13.60
N ARG A 50 3.93 -6.60 13.55
CA ARG A 50 4.39 -7.99 13.64
C ARG A 50 4.86 -8.29 15.05
N SER A 51 4.24 -9.27 15.68
CA SER A 51 4.72 -9.88 16.93
C SER A 51 5.13 -11.31 16.63
N VAL A 52 6.35 -11.69 17.01
CA VAL A 52 6.89 -13.04 16.78
C VAL A 52 7.40 -13.57 18.12
N GLU A 53 6.92 -14.76 18.50
CA GLU A 53 7.31 -15.47 19.71
C GLU A 53 7.74 -16.89 19.35
N TYR A 54 8.73 -17.41 20.08
CA TYR A 54 9.23 -18.77 19.89
C TYR A 54 9.08 -19.56 21.18
N ALA A 55 8.39 -20.69 21.11
CA ALA A 55 8.44 -21.68 22.18
C ALA A 55 9.72 -22.52 22.05
N ARG A 56 10.34 -22.88 23.17
CA ARG A 56 11.38 -23.91 23.23
C ARG A 56 10.78 -25.23 23.71
#